data_AF-A0A7V8NRE1-F1
#
_entry.id   AF-A0A7V8NRE1-F1
#
_cell.length_a   1.000
_cell.length_b   1.000
_cell.length_c   1.000
_cell.angle_alpha   90.00
_cell.angle_beta   90.00
_cell.angle_gamma   90.00
#
_symmetry.space_group_name_H-M   'P 1'
#
loop_
_entity.id
_entity.type
_entity.pdbx_description
1 polymer ?
#
loop_
_entity_poly.entity_id
_entity_poly.type
_entity_poly.pdbx_seq_one_letter_code
_entity_poly.pdbx_strand_id
1 'polypeptide(L)'
;WGAIARLEDLGRLSRDRARTPRESLRLLESQPGDHRLFHALTGIFERVWYGYRAASRADWAGAKELLEKIGCLGASTAPTANS
;
A
#
# COMPACT_ATOMS: atom_id res chain seq x y z
N TRP A 1 4.95 3.59 1.49
CA TRP A 1 6.39 3.34 1.35
C TRP A 1 6.79 1.88 1.54
N GLY A 2 6.36 1.18 2.60
CA GLY A 2 6.77 -0.23 2.82
C GLY A 2 6.51 -1.20 1.64
N ALA A 3 5.34 -1.14 1.01
CA ALA A 3 5.00 -2.03 -0.10
C ALA A 3 5.84 -1.76 -1.38
N ILE A 4 6.09 -0.49 -1.72
CA ILE A 4 6.96 -0.11 -2.84
C ILE A 4 8.40 -0.49 -2.55
N ALA A 5 8.90 -0.19 -1.34
CA ALA A 5 10.24 -0.57 -0.92
C ALA A 5 10.44 -2.09 -0.95
N ARG A 6 9.42 -2.88 -0.61
CA ARG A 6 9.45 -4.35 -0.73
C ARG A 6 9.49 -4.81 -2.18
N LEU A 7 8.79 -4.14 -3.09
CA LEU A 7 8.85 -4.46 -4.53
C LEU A 7 10.19 -4.07 -5.16
N GLU A 8 10.80 -2.97 -4.73
CA GLU A 8 12.17 -2.59 -5.09
C GLU A 8 13.19 -3.62 -4.57
N ASP A 9 13.05 -4.05 -3.32
CA ASP A 9 13.89 -5.08 -2.70
C ASP A 9 13.77 -6.45 -3.40
N LEU A 10 12.57 -6.81 -3.86
CA LEU A 10 12.32 -8.01 -4.67
C LEU A 10 12.77 -7.88 -6.13
N GLY A 11 13.35 -6.74 -6.54
CA GLY A 11 13.79 -6.48 -7.92
C GLY A 11 12.64 -6.35 -8.93
N ARG A 12 11.40 -6.24 -8.45
CA ARG A 12 10.19 -6.16 -9.29
C ARG A 12 9.84 -4.74 -9.73
N LEU A 13 10.54 -3.74 -9.18
CA LEU A 13 10.39 -2.33 -9.53
C LEU A 13 11.78 -1.66 -9.50
N SER A 14 12.09 -0.87 -10.52
CA SER A 14 13.33 -0.09 -10.54
C SER A 14 13.26 1.06 -9.54
N ARG A 15 14.27 1.15 -8.67
CA ARG A 15 14.33 2.10 -7.56
C ARG A 15 14.52 3.53 -8.07
N ASP A 16 13.58 4.40 -7.73
CA ASP A 16 13.58 5.79 -8.15
C ASP A 16 12.89 6.65 -7.08
N ARG A 17 13.67 7.48 -6.38
CA ARG A 17 13.17 8.31 -5.27
C ARG A 17 12.37 9.53 -5.72
N ALA A 18 12.48 9.94 -6.99
CA ALA A 18 11.69 11.04 -7.52
C ALA A 18 10.28 10.59 -7.94
N ARG A 19 10.09 9.27 -8.09
CA ARG A 19 8.86 8.67 -8.58
C ARG A 19 7.76 8.69 -7.51
N THR A 20 6.57 9.16 -7.89
CA THR A 20 5.41 9.03 -7.02
C THR A 20 4.94 7.58 -6.94
N PRO A 21 4.27 7.17 -5.84
CA PRO A 21 3.74 5.82 -5.73
C PRO A 21 2.86 5.42 -6.92
N ARG A 22 2.06 6.33 -7.47
CA ARG A 22 1.21 6.08 -8.64
C ARG A 22 2.03 5.79 -9.91
N GLU A 23 3.12 6.52 -10.13
CA GLU A 23 4.02 6.23 -11.26
C GLU A 23 4.70 4.87 -11.10
N SER A 24 5.04 4.46 -9.88
CA SER A 24 5.54 3.10 -9.60
C SER A 24 4.50 2.02 -9.92
N LEU A 25 3.20 2.29 -9.71
CA LEU A 25 2.14 1.35 -10.06
C LEU A 25 1.91 1.19 -11.56
N ARG A 26 2.15 2.24 -12.35
CA ARG A 26 2.11 2.16 -13.82
C ARG A 26 3.16 1.19 -14.36
N LEU A 27 4.31 1.11 -13.69
CA LEU A 27 5.36 0.15 -14.07
C LEU A 27 5.03 -1.29 -13.69
N LEU A 28 4.10 -1.50 -12.77
CA LEU A 28 3.64 -2.83 -12.32
C LEU A 28 2.47 -3.38 -13.16
N GLU A 29 2.03 -2.67 -14.22
CA GLU A 29 0.85 -2.99 -15.05
C GLU A 29 0.91 -4.37 -15.77
N SER A 30 1.98 -5.16 -15.61
CA SER A 30 2.06 -6.53 -16.14
C SER A 30 1.36 -7.62 -15.29
N GLN A 31 0.76 -7.31 -14.13
CA GLN A 31 0.01 -8.30 -13.31
C GLN A 31 -1.40 -7.79 -12.92
N PRO A 32 -2.49 -8.34 -13.48
CA PRO A 32 -3.81 -7.71 -13.47
C PRO A 32 -4.56 -7.75 -12.12
N GLY A 33 -4.22 -8.63 -11.18
CA GLY A 33 -4.93 -8.76 -9.89
C GLY A 33 -4.49 -7.75 -8.83
N ASP A 34 -3.18 -7.57 -8.68
CA ASP A 34 -2.57 -6.73 -7.63
C ASP A 34 -2.78 -5.24 -7.89
N HIS A 35 -2.84 -4.82 -9.15
CA HIS A 35 -2.86 -3.41 -9.55
C HIS A 35 -4.03 -2.63 -8.92
N ARG A 36 -5.24 -3.22 -8.86
CA ARG A 36 -6.41 -2.55 -8.28
C ARG A 36 -6.26 -2.29 -6.78
N LEU A 37 -5.68 -3.23 -6.04
CA LEU A 37 -5.45 -3.11 -4.60
C LEU A 37 -4.39 -2.05 -4.32
N PHE A 38 -3.30 -2.07 -5.08
CA PHE A 38 -2.26 -1.06 -4.97
C PHE A 38 -2.78 0.34 -5.32
N HIS A 39 -3.58 0.48 -6.40
CA HIS A 39 -4.15 1.76 -6.80
C HIS A 39 -5.04 2.36 -5.71
N ALA A 40 -5.88 1.53 -5.08
CA ALA A 40 -6.71 1.94 -3.95
C ALA A 40 -5.85 2.41 -2.76
N LEU A 41 -4.78 1.68 -2.43
CA LEU A 41 -3.88 2.00 -1.33
C LEU A 41 -3.16 3.34 -1.56
N THR A 42 -2.63 3.55 -2.76
CA THR A 42 -1.97 4.81 -3.10
C THR A 42 -2.92 5.99 -3.09
N GLY A 43 -4.19 5.81 -3.52
CA GLY A 43 -5.19 6.87 -3.49
C GLY A 43 -5.57 7.33 -2.07
N ILE A 44 -5.40 6.50 -1.04
CA ILE A 44 -5.54 6.91 0.36
C ILE A 44 -4.37 7.83 0.75
N PHE A 45 -3.13 7.41 0.50
CA PHE A 45 -1.95 8.19 0.85
C PHE A 45 -1.90 9.54 0.13
N GLU A 46 -2.27 9.58 -1.14
CA GLU A 46 -2.27 10.82 -1.92
C GLU A 46 -3.27 11.84 -1.37
N ARG A 47 -4.47 11.40 -0.97
CA ARG A 47 -5.46 12.29 -0.36
C ARG A 47 -4.97 12.89 0.95
N VAL A 48 -4.23 12.11 1.74
CA VAL A 48 -3.67 12.57 3.02
C VAL A 48 -2.47 13.49 2.80
N TRP A 49 -1.46 13.03 2.05
CA TRP A 49 -0.19 13.75 1.89
C TRP A 49 -0.28 14.92 0.92
N TYR A 50 -0.84 14.71 -0.27
CA TYR A 50 -0.91 15.75 -1.31
C TYR A 50 -2.23 16.52 -1.27
N GLY A 51 -3.29 15.93 -0.73
CA GLY A 51 -4.52 16.65 -0.45
C GLY A 51 -4.47 17.49 0.83
N TYR A 52 -3.36 17.45 1.58
CA TYR A 52 -3.19 18.11 2.88
C TYR A 52 -4.34 17.82 3.86
N ARG A 53 -4.91 16.61 3.79
CA ARG A 53 -6.02 16.18 4.66
C ARG A 53 -5.48 15.45 5.87
N ALA A 54 -6.03 15.73 7.04
CA ALA A 54 -5.77 14.93 8.22
C ALA A 54 -6.21 13.47 7.98
N ALA A 55 -5.35 12.52 8.33
CA ALA A 55 -5.68 11.11 8.24
C ALA A 55 -6.79 10.76 9.22
N SER A 56 -7.84 10.10 8.73
CA SER A 56 -8.94 9.62 9.56
C SER A 56 -8.75 8.16 9.97
N ARG A 57 -9.52 7.71 10.97
CA ARG A 57 -9.61 6.28 11.33
C ARG A 57 -10.04 5.41 10.16
N ALA A 58 -10.89 5.93 9.27
CA ALA A 58 -11.33 5.21 8.07
C ALA A 58 -10.20 5.04 7.05
N ASP A 59 -9.36 6.07 6.87
CA ASP A 59 -8.17 5.98 6.01
C ASP A 59 -7.20 4.92 6.52
N TRP A 60 -6.99 4.85 7.84
CA TRP A 60 -6.17 3.80 8.46
C TRP A 60 -6.76 2.40 8.27
N ALA A 61 -8.05 2.21 8.58
CA ALA A 61 -8.70 0.91 8.44
C ALA A 61 -8.66 0.40 6.99
N GLY A 62 -8.94 1.28 6.02
CA GLY A 62 -8.87 0.94 4.60
C GLY A 62 -7.45 0.62 4.14
N ALA A 63 -6.46 1.41 4.56
CA ALA A 63 -5.05 1.16 4.22
C ALA A 63 -4.55 -0.17 4.79
N LYS A 64 -4.94 -0.52 6.04
CA LYS A 64 -4.59 -1.78 6.67
C LYS A 64 -5.16 -2.99 5.91
N GLU A 65 -6.46 -2.98 5.60
CA GLU A 65 -7.11 -4.06 4.87
C GLU A 65 -6.46 -4.29 3.49
N LEU A 66 -6.15 -3.21 2.78
CA LEU A 66 -5.48 -3.29 1.49
C LEU A 66 -4.06 -3.88 1.62
N LEU A 67 -3.31 -3.51 2.65
CA LEU A 67 -1.97 -4.06 2.90
C LEU A 67 -2.00 -5.55 3.26
N GLU A 68 -3.03 -6.01 3.99
CA GLU A 68 -3.26 -7.44 4.27
C GLU A 68 -3.58 -8.20 2.98
N LYS A 69 -4.48 -7.67 2.14
CA LYS A 69 -4.84 -8.27 0.83
C LYS A 69 -3.66 -8.36 -0.14
N ILE A 70 -2.75 -7.39 -0.08
CA ILE A 70 -1.49 -7.37 -0.85
C ILE A 70 -0.45 -8.35 -0.26
N GLY A 71 -0.65 -8.85 0.98
CA GLY A 71 0.30 -9.72 1.68
C GLY A 71 1.51 -8.97 2.26
N CYS A 72 1.44 -7.64 2.36
CA CYS A 72 2.48 -6.80 2.98
C CYS A 72 2.35 -6.72 4.51
N LEU A 73 1.19 -7.05 5.05
CA LEU A 73 0.92 -7.18 6.48
C LEU A 73 0.45 -8.61 6.74
N GLY A 74 1.03 -9.27 7.75
CA GLY A 74 0.47 -10.52 8.25
C GLY A 74 -0.97 -10.28 8.69
N ALA A 75 -1.88 -11.23 8.42
CA ALA A 75 -3.27 -11.13 8.86
C ALA A 75 -3.27 -10.83 10.36
N SER A 76 -3.95 -9.75 10.75
CA SER A 76 -4.01 -9.34 12.15
C SER A 76 -4.62 -10.49 12.97
N THR A 77 -3.78 -11.25 13.67
CA THR A 77 -4.26 -12.19 14.68
C THR A 77 -4.93 -11.34 15.76
N ALA A 78 -6.23 -11.54 15.95
CA ALA A 78 -6.92 -10.99 17.10
C ALA A 78 -6.15 -11.42 18.36
N PRO A 79 -6.02 -10.56 19.38
CA PRO A 79 -5.41 -11.00 20.63
C PRO A 79 -6.25 -12.16 21.16
N THR A 80 -5.68 -13.37 21.17
CA THR A 80 -6.19 -14.48 21.96
C THR A 80 -6.04 -14.07 23.42
N ALA A 81 -7.12 -13.54 23.98
CA ALA A 81 -7.29 -13.44 25.41
C ALA A 81 -7.37 -14.86 25.96
N ASN A 82 -6.28 -15.34 26.56
CA ASN A 82 -6.32 -16.45 27.51
C ASN A 82 -6.04 -15.85 28.89
N SER A 83 -7.08 -15.87 29.74
CA SER A 83 -6.99 -15.73 31.19
C SER A 83 -6.50 -17.03 31.82
#